data_AF-A0A4P7Z3J4-F1
#
_entry.id   AF-A0A4P7Z3J4-F1
#
_cell.length_a   1.000
_cell.length_b   1.000
_cell.length_c   1.000
_cell.angle_alpha   90.00
_cell.angle_beta   90.00
_cell.angle_gamma   90.00
#
_symmetry.space_group_name_H-M   'P 1'
#
loop_
_entity.id
_entity.type
_entity.pdbx_description
1 polymer ?
#
loop_
_entity_poly.entity_id
_entity_poly.type
_entity_poly.pdbx_seq_one_letter_code
_entity_poly.pdbx_strand_id
1 'polypeptide(L)'
;MASTLNAKATGRDELTVLPYRIATTEGSRRVKGWVWQSCGIRRERSPRRIVIDHLPTGSLIGVAPDVESALRAVAALDPLLEGDVTAGGHKLTPAIQAVMLRHRIALPEPVLVGEAA
;
A
#
# COMPACT_ATOMS: atom_id res chain seq x y z
N MET A 1 11.23 18.28 4.73
CA MET A 1 11.34 16.82 4.53
C MET A 1 10.13 16.17 5.15
N ALA A 2 9.29 15.49 4.37
CA ALA A 2 8.20 14.71 4.94
C ALA A 2 8.80 13.50 5.68
N SER A 3 8.45 13.31 6.96
CA SER A 3 8.90 12.16 7.72
C SER A 3 8.17 10.89 7.24
N THR A 4 8.93 9.83 6.96
CA THR A 4 8.40 8.51 6.60
C THR A 4 7.54 7.95 7.74
N LEU A 5 6.25 7.71 7.50
CA LEU A 5 5.26 7.32 8.52
C LEU A 5 5.65 6.03 9.26
N ASN A 6 6.21 5.07 8.52
CA ASN A 6 6.60 3.75 9.03
C ASN A 6 8.10 3.48 8.88
N ALA A 7 8.95 4.47 9.17
CA ALA A 7 10.41 4.37 9.05
C ALA A 7 11.01 3.12 9.73
N LYS A 8 10.40 2.63 10.83
CA LYS A 8 10.87 1.42 11.55
C LYS A 8 10.38 0.10 10.95
N ALA A 9 9.38 0.14 10.07
CA ALA A 9 8.82 -1.05 9.44
C ALA A 9 9.27 -1.21 7.98
N THR A 10 9.60 -0.13 7.27
CA THR A 10 10.08 -0.17 5.87
C THR A 10 11.49 -0.77 5.75
N GLY A 11 11.84 -1.27 4.56
CA GLY A 11 13.17 -1.77 4.21
C GLY A 11 13.50 -3.15 4.80
N ARG A 12 12.49 -4.02 4.92
CA ARG A 12 12.67 -5.40 5.40
C ARG A 12 12.92 -6.32 4.21
N ASP A 13 14.05 -7.04 4.23
CA ASP A 13 14.36 -8.01 3.19
C ASP A 13 13.53 -9.30 3.29
N GLU A 14 13.06 -9.62 4.49
CA GLU A 14 12.23 -10.79 4.79
C GLU A 14 10.76 -10.40 5.06
N LEU A 15 9.85 -11.23 4.57
CA LEU A 15 8.41 -11.09 4.83
C LEU A 15 8.13 -11.27 6.33
N THR A 16 7.88 -10.16 7.02
CA THR A 16 7.75 -10.15 8.49
C THR A 16 6.37 -9.66 8.92
N VAL A 17 5.76 -10.29 9.91
CA VAL A 17 4.48 -9.81 10.47
C VAL A 17 4.72 -8.76 11.55
N LEU A 18 4.41 -7.50 11.27
CA LEU A 18 4.67 -6.37 12.17
C LEU A 18 3.47 -5.41 12.22
N PRO A 19 3.33 -4.66 13.33
CA PRO A 19 2.40 -3.54 13.36
C PRO A 19 2.96 -2.32 12.61
N TYR A 20 2.12 -1.64 11.83
CA TYR A 20 2.44 -0.40 11.13
C TYR A 20 1.23 0.56 11.13
N ARG A 21 1.40 1.79 10.66
CA ARG A 21 0.35 2.80 10.54
C ARG A 21 -0.10 2.94 9.09
N ILE A 22 -1.40 3.10 8.89
CA ILE A 22 -1.99 3.50 7.60
C ILE A 22 -2.62 4.88 7.72
N ALA A 23 -2.68 5.61 6.61
CA ALA A 23 -3.45 6.83 6.47
C ALA A 23 -4.93 6.48 6.23
N THR A 24 -5.82 7.23 6.86
CA THR A 24 -7.28 7.13 6.75
C THR A 24 -7.85 8.54 6.63
N THR A 25 -9.10 8.67 6.21
CA THR A 25 -9.80 9.96 6.20
C THR A 25 -9.82 10.65 7.57
N GLU A 26 -9.85 9.88 8.65
CA GLU A 26 -9.85 10.36 10.04
C GLU A 26 -8.43 10.57 10.63
N GLY A 27 -7.37 10.44 9.83
CA GLY A 27 -5.98 10.57 10.29
C GLY A 27 -5.15 9.32 10.05
N SER A 28 -4.60 8.70 11.10
CA SER A 28 -3.83 7.47 10.93
C SER A 28 -4.18 6.40 11.95
N ARG A 29 -4.24 5.15 11.48
CA ARG A 29 -4.64 3.98 12.26
C ARG A 29 -3.52 2.96 12.31
N ARG A 30 -3.29 2.35 13.50
CA ARG A 30 -2.36 1.23 13.64
C ARG A 30 -3.03 -0.06 13.19
N VAL A 31 -2.32 -0.84 12.38
CA VAL A 31 -2.75 -2.14 11.85
C VAL A 31 -1.64 -3.16 12.05
N LYS A 32 -1.96 -4.45 11.83
CA LYS A 32 -0.99 -5.55 11.79
C LYS A 32 -1.12 -6.26 10.44
N GLY A 33 0.01 -6.49 9.79
CA GLY A 33 0.07 -7.14 8.49
C GLY A 33 1.44 -7.73 8.22
N TRP A 34 1.59 -8.36 7.07
CA TRP A 34 2.89 -8.73 6.53
C TRP A 34 3.56 -7.49 5.97
N VAL A 35 4.85 -7.36 6.20
CA VAL A 35 5.68 -6.24 5.78
C VAL A 35 6.83 -6.81 4.98
N TRP A 36 7.05 -6.24 3.80
CA TRP A 36 8.17 -6.58 2.95
C TRP A 36 8.60 -5.34 2.18
N GLN A 37 9.86 -4.98 2.32
CA GLN A 37 10.46 -3.80 1.72
C GLN A 37 9.66 -2.52 2.01
N SER A 38 9.15 -1.87 0.98
CA SER A 38 8.34 -0.64 1.04
C SER A 38 6.83 -0.89 1.22
N CYS A 39 6.39 -2.15 1.30
CA CYS A 39 4.98 -2.54 1.26
C CYS A 39 4.50 -3.23 2.54
N GLY A 40 3.24 -2.94 2.91
CA GLY A 40 2.45 -3.70 3.86
C GLY A 40 1.35 -4.46 3.15
N ILE A 41 1.07 -5.70 3.56
CA ILE A 41 -0.05 -6.51 3.10
C ILE A 41 -0.89 -6.83 4.33
N ARG A 42 -2.19 -6.57 4.29
CA ARG A 42 -3.09 -6.90 5.41
C ARG A 42 -4.43 -7.43 4.93
N ARG A 43 -5.08 -8.16 5.84
CA ARG A 43 -6.48 -8.55 5.72
C ARG A 43 -7.35 -7.45 6.31
N GLU A 44 -8.13 -6.79 5.47
CA GLU A 44 -9.22 -5.93 5.93
C GLU A 44 -10.44 -6.81 6.22
N ARG A 45 -11.10 -6.57 7.37
CA ARG A 45 -12.23 -7.39 7.82
C ARG A 45 -13.57 -6.92 7.28
N SER A 46 -13.71 -5.63 6.96
CA SER A 46 -14.94 -5.05 6.43
C SER A 46 -14.59 -3.95 5.42
N PRO A 47 -14.86 -4.16 4.11
CA PRO A 47 -15.19 -5.46 3.51
C PRO A 47 -14.03 -6.45 3.66
N ARG A 48 -14.31 -7.76 3.55
CA ARG A 48 -13.26 -8.78 3.62
C ARG A 48 -12.41 -8.76 2.35
N ARG A 49 -11.21 -8.19 2.43
CA ARG A 49 -10.29 -8.07 1.27
C ARG A 49 -8.83 -8.11 1.69
N ILE A 50 -7.95 -8.44 0.75
CA ILE A 50 -6.50 -8.30 0.93
C ILE A 50 -6.11 -6.95 0.35
N VAL A 51 -5.39 -6.16 1.13
CA VAL A 51 -4.97 -4.82 0.70
C VAL A 51 -3.46 -4.68 0.81
N ILE A 52 -2.93 -3.88 -0.09
CA ILE A 52 -1.52 -3.53 -0.18
C ILE A 52 -1.41 -2.05 0.18
N ASP A 53 -0.61 -1.74 1.19
CA ASP A 53 -0.35 -0.39 1.67
C ASP A 53 1.12 -0.02 1.35
N HIS A 54 1.36 1.23 0.98
CA HIS A 54 2.71 1.80 0.87
C HIS A 54 3.17 2.27 2.25
N LEU A 55 4.22 1.67 2.80
CA LEU A 55 4.66 1.92 4.17
C LEU A 55 5.18 3.34 4.40
N PRO A 56 5.96 3.95 3.49
CA PRO A 56 6.42 5.32 3.69
C PRO A 56 5.31 6.34 3.94
N THR A 57 4.18 6.21 3.23
CA THR A 57 3.05 7.15 3.34
C THR A 57 1.87 6.62 4.16
N GLY A 58 1.82 5.30 4.40
CA GLY A 58 0.67 4.62 5.01
C GLY A 58 -0.51 4.42 4.06
N SER A 59 -0.33 4.64 2.77
CA SER A 59 -1.45 4.79 1.85
C SER A 59 -1.86 3.47 1.19
N LEU A 60 -3.16 3.29 0.94
CA LEU A 60 -3.67 2.13 0.20
C LEU A 60 -3.28 2.19 -1.29
N ILE A 61 -2.43 1.27 -1.77
CA ILE A 61 -2.00 1.23 -3.18
C ILE A 61 -2.75 0.19 -4.03
N GLY A 62 -3.40 -0.79 -3.41
CA GLY A 62 -4.16 -1.78 -4.17
C GLY A 62 -4.91 -2.79 -3.33
N VAL A 63 -5.87 -3.46 -3.96
CA VAL A 63 -6.68 -4.53 -3.38
C VAL A 63 -6.42 -5.81 -4.18
N ALA A 64 -5.93 -6.85 -3.50
CA ALA A 64 -5.64 -8.13 -4.10
C ALA A 64 -6.80 -9.12 -3.87
N PRO A 65 -7.03 -10.07 -4.80
CA PRO A 65 -8.01 -11.13 -4.62
C PRO A 65 -7.62 -12.10 -3.48
N ASP A 66 -6.32 -12.29 -3.28
CA ASP A 66 -5.75 -13.20 -2.29
C ASP A 66 -4.33 -12.75 -1.88
N VAL A 67 -3.78 -13.40 -0.85
CA VAL A 67 -2.46 -13.05 -0.29
C VAL A 67 -1.33 -13.37 -1.26
N GLU A 68 -1.45 -14.43 -2.06
CA GLU A 68 -0.42 -14.87 -2.99
C GLU A 68 -0.24 -13.87 -4.15
N SER A 69 -1.35 -13.37 -4.68
CA SER A 69 -1.39 -12.32 -5.69
C SER A 69 -0.83 -11.01 -5.14
N ALA A 70 -1.11 -10.67 -3.88
CA ALA A 70 -0.51 -9.52 -3.22
C ALA A 70 1.02 -9.66 -3.10
N LEU A 71 1.52 -10.83 -2.69
CA LEU A 71 2.97 -11.09 -2.57
C LEU A 71 3.68 -10.99 -3.92
N ARG A 72 3.10 -11.59 -4.97
CA ARG A 72 3.64 -11.46 -6.34
C ARG A 72 3.68 -10.02 -6.83
N ALA A 73 2.62 -9.26 -6.56
CA ALA A 73 2.57 -7.85 -6.93
C ALA A 73 3.64 -7.05 -6.18
N VAL A 74 3.75 -7.21 -4.86
CA VAL A 74 4.76 -6.52 -4.03
C VAL A 74 6.19 -6.82 -4.51
N ALA A 75 6.51 -8.07 -4.82
CA ALA A 75 7.81 -8.45 -5.36
C ALA A 75 8.17 -7.71 -6.65
N ALA A 76 7.18 -7.44 -7.50
CA ALA A 76 7.36 -6.72 -8.77
C ALA A 76 7.28 -5.20 -8.61
N LEU A 77 6.62 -4.70 -7.56
CA LEU A 77 6.47 -3.28 -7.28
C LEU A 77 7.69 -2.68 -6.59
N ASP A 78 8.37 -3.45 -5.75
CA ASP A 78 9.46 -2.93 -4.92
C ASP A 78 10.50 -2.05 -5.65
N PRO A 79 11.07 -2.46 -6.80
CA PRO A 79 12.03 -1.62 -7.52
C PRO A 79 11.41 -0.35 -8.14
N LEU A 80 10.08 -0.26 -8.20
CA LEU A 80 9.34 0.86 -8.78
C LEU A 80 8.80 1.83 -7.73
N LEU A 81 8.83 1.45 -6.44
CA LEU A 81 8.28 2.25 -5.33
C LEU A 81 9.33 3.16 -4.67
N GLU A 82 10.60 3.03 -5.03
CA GLU A 82 11.65 3.97 -4.65
C GLU A 82 11.42 5.33 -5.35
N GLY A 83 10.73 6.25 -4.65
CA GLY A 83 10.81 7.67 -5.00
C GLY A 83 9.56 8.49 -4.76
N ASP A 84 8.37 8.07 -5.19
CA ASP A 84 7.23 9.00 -5.30
C ASP A 84 5.84 8.32 -5.34
N VAL A 85 5.51 7.45 -4.38
CA VAL A 85 4.15 6.89 -4.28
C VAL A 85 3.32 7.55 -3.20
N THR A 86 2.50 8.51 -3.61
CA THR A 86 1.38 9.05 -2.84
C THR A 86 0.10 8.29 -3.21
N ALA A 87 -0.19 7.21 -2.49
CA ALA A 87 -1.52 6.64 -2.58
C ALA A 87 -2.51 7.49 -1.75
N GLY A 88 -3.70 7.73 -2.27
CA GLY A 88 -4.63 8.73 -1.74
C GLY A 88 -4.68 10.06 -2.53
N GLY A 89 -3.99 10.15 -3.67
CA GLY A 89 -4.09 11.27 -4.61
C GLY A 89 -2.88 11.41 -5.56
N HIS A 90 -2.88 10.61 -6.65
CA HIS A 90 -2.03 10.62 -7.87
C HIS A 90 -0.49 10.66 -7.69
N LYS A 91 0.33 9.73 -8.22
CA LYS A 91 0.45 9.27 -9.63
C LYS A 91 1.06 7.86 -9.65
N LEU A 92 0.24 6.82 -9.87
CA LEU A 92 0.77 5.48 -10.18
C LEU A 92 1.44 5.57 -11.55
N THR A 93 2.76 5.36 -11.60
CA THR A 93 3.48 5.34 -12.88
C THR A 93 2.91 4.26 -13.79
N PRO A 94 3.01 4.40 -15.13
CA PRO A 94 2.55 3.34 -16.04
C PRO A 94 3.14 1.96 -15.74
N ALA A 95 4.39 1.92 -15.24
CA ALA A 95 5.05 0.70 -14.80
C ALA A 95 4.34 0.07 -13.60
N ILE A 96 4.03 0.86 -12.56
CA ILE A 96 3.26 0.41 -11.40
C ILE A 96 1.88 -0.09 -11.83
N GLN A 97 1.17 0.65 -12.71
CA GLN A 97 -0.14 0.24 -13.21
C GLN A 97 -0.09 -1.09 -13.98
N ALA A 98 0.93 -1.29 -14.81
CA ALA A 98 1.14 -2.54 -15.53
C ALA A 98 1.35 -3.73 -14.59
N VAL A 99 2.12 -3.53 -13.50
CA VAL A 99 2.29 -4.55 -12.46
C VAL A 99 0.96 -4.86 -11.77
N MET A 100 0.20 -3.84 -11.39
CA MET A 100 -1.11 -4.03 -10.75
C MET A 100 -2.06 -4.84 -11.66
N LEU A 101 -2.17 -4.47 -12.94
CA LEU A 101 -2.99 -5.18 -13.92
C LEU A 101 -2.54 -6.63 -14.12
N ARG A 102 -1.23 -6.86 -14.30
CA ARG A 102 -0.65 -8.20 -14.48
C ARG A 102 -0.98 -9.15 -13.33
N HIS A 103 -1.02 -8.63 -12.10
CA HIS A 103 -1.29 -9.40 -10.89
C HIS A 103 -2.74 -9.31 -10.42
N ARG A 104 -3.64 -8.76 -11.24
CA ARG A 104 -5.08 -8.60 -10.94
C ARG A 104 -5.31 -7.83 -9.63
N ILE A 105 -4.46 -6.85 -9.34
CA ILE A 105 -4.63 -5.93 -8.23
C ILE A 105 -5.59 -4.83 -8.67
N ALA A 106 -6.74 -4.77 -8.01
CA ALA A 106 -7.67 -3.66 -8.21
C ALA A 106 -7.04 -2.40 -7.64
N LEU A 107 -7.04 -1.33 -8.44
CA LEU A 107 -6.60 -0.03 -7.97
C LEU A 107 -7.61 0.50 -6.95
N PRO A 108 -7.16 1.24 -5.92
CA PRO A 108 -8.08 1.90 -5.01
C PRO A 108 -8.93 2.87 -5.82
N GLU A 109 -10.24 2.94 -5.53
CA GLU A 109 -11.05 4.04 -6.04
C GLU A 109 -10.39 5.36 -5.60
N PRO A 110 -10.31 6.37 -6.47
CA PRO A 110 -9.82 7.67 -6.07
C PRO A 110 -10.65 8.13 -4.87
N VAL A 111 -9.98 8.47 -3.77
CA VAL A 111 -10.65 9.16 -2.67
C VAL A 111 -11.05 10.51 -3.25
N LEU A 112 -12.34 10.67 -3.59
CA LEU A 112 -12.91 11.96 -3.91
C LEU A 112 -12.74 12.79 -2.64
N VAL A 113 -11.68 13.59 -2.60
CA VAL A 113 -11.55 14.67 -1.62
C VAL A 113 -12.65 15.63 -2.04
N GLY A 114 -13.80 15.56 -1.38
CA GLY A 114 -14.85 16.55 -1.56
C GLY A 114 -14.21 17.91 -1.35
N GLU A 115 -14.22 18.74 -2.39
CA GLU A 115 -13.99 20.17 -2.24
C GLU A 115 -14.96 20.63 -1.15
N ALA A 116 -14.42 21.02 -0.01
CA ALA A 116 -15.19 21.70 1.00
C ALA A 116 -15.53 23.09 0.46
N ALA A 117 -16.80 23.24 0.06
CA ALA A 117 -17.61 24.46 -0.10
C ALA A 117 -17.02 25.65 -0.88
#